data_AF-A0A2M8ADW6-F1
#
_entry.id   AF-A0A2M8ADW6-F1
#
_cell.length_a   1.000
_cell.length_b   1.000
_cell.length_c   1.000
_cell.angle_alpha   90.00
_cell.angle_beta   90.00
_cell.angle_gamma   90.00
#
_symmetry.space_group_name_H-M   'P 1'
#
loop_
_entity.id
_entity.type
_entity.pdbx_description
1 polymer ?
#
loop_
_entity_poly.entity_id
_entity_poly.type
_entity_poly.pdbx_seq_one_letter_code
_entity_poly.pdbx_strand_id
1 'polypeptide(L)' 'MQRRLKINKQGEMEIIKLIVNGKEHNVIVEPHETLAHVLREKIQLTGT' A
#
# COMPACT_ATOMS: atom_id res chain seq x y z
N MET A 1 3.48 25.64 5.83
CA MET A 1 2.74 24.55 5.14
C MET A 1 2.43 23.45 6.15
N GLN A 2 1.19 23.28 6.57
CA GLN A 2 0.80 22.16 7.44
C GLN A 2 0.49 20.96 6.53
N ARG A 3 1.31 19.90 6.57
CA ARG A 3 0.94 18.60 5.99
C ARG A 3 -0.13 17.99 6.88
N ARG A 4 -1.40 18.10 6.46
CA ARG A 4 -2.53 17.46 7.15
C ARG A 4 -2.55 15.99 6.74
N LEU A 5 -2.20 15.09 7.66
CA LEU A 5 -2.49 13.67 7.51
C LEU A 5 -4.01 13.53 7.38
N LYS A 6 -4.50 13.03 6.25
CA LYS A 6 -5.90 12.60 6.14
C LYS A 6 -6.02 11.35 7.00
N ILE A 7 -6.74 11.45 8.13
CA ILE A 7 -7.10 10.25 8.90
C ILE A 7 -8.23 9.60 8.12
N ASN A 8 -7.93 8.46 7.51
CA ASN A 8 -8.89 7.72 6.67
C ASN A 8 -9.94 7.06 7.57
N LYS A 9 -11.19 7.04 7.12
CA LYS A 9 -12.27 6.30 7.79
C LYS A 9 -11.91 4.82 7.78
N GLN A 10 -12.06 4.17 8.94
CA GLN A 10 -11.79 2.75 9.09
C GLN A 10 -12.65 1.94 8.10
N GLY A 11 -11.99 1.19 7.22
CA GLY A 11 -12.61 0.26 6.27
C GLY A 11 -12.65 0.71 4.80
N GLU A 12 -12.17 1.90 4.46
CA GLU A 12 -12.12 2.32 3.05
C GLU A 12 -10.88 1.75 2.34
N MET A 13 -11.09 1.08 1.20
CA MET A 13 -10.00 0.67 0.30
C MET A 13 -9.37 1.89 -0.36
N GLU A 14 -8.04 1.91 -0.44
CA GLU A 14 -7.29 3.03 -1.00
C GLU A 14 -6.32 2.58 -2.08
N ILE A 15 -6.14 3.41 -3.12
CA ILE A 15 -5.08 3.20 -4.10
C ILE A 15 -3.82 3.91 -3.63
N ILE A 16 -2.77 3.14 -3.33
CA ILE A 16 -1.44 3.66 -3.01
C ILE A 16 -0.47 3.41 -4.16
N LYS A 17 0.56 4.27 -4.25
CA LYS A 17 1.69 4.09 -5.16
C LYS A 17 2.89 3.57 -4.40
N LEU A 18 3.44 2.43 -4.83
CA LEU A 18 4.64 1.81 -4.28
C LEU A 18 5.72 1.74 -5.37
N ILE A 19 6.97 1.98 -4.97
CA ILE A 19 8.14 1.75 -5.83
C ILE A 19 8.93 0.63 -5.17
N VAL A 20 9.01 -0.53 -5.82
CA VAL A 20 9.71 -1.71 -5.30
C VAL A 20 10.64 -2.23 -6.39
N ASN A 21 11.91 -2.44 -6.06
CA ASN A 21 12.94 -2.87 -7.02
C ASN A 21 13.00 -1.97 -8.28
N GLY A 22 12.78 -0.66 -8.12
CA GLY A 22 12.79 0.32 -9.21
C GLY A 22 11.55 0.31 -10.12
N LYS A 23 10.56 -0.55 -9.86
CA LYS A 23 9.30 -0.61 -10.61
C LYS A 23 8.17 0.05 -9.82
N GLU A 24 7.31 0.80 -10.51
CA GLU A 24 6.13 1.42 -9.92
C GLU A 24 4.94 0.45 -9.91
N HIS A 25 4.20 0.45 -8.81
CA HIS A 25 3.01 -0.36 -8.59
C HIS A 25 1.89 0.51 -7.99
N ASN A 26 0.72 0.54 -8.63
CA ASN A 26 -0.48 1.12 -8.04
C ASN A 26 -1.30 -0.03 -7.46
N VAL A 27 -1.51 -0.02 -6.14
CA VAL A 27 -2.09 -1.16 -5.42
C VAL A 27 -3.26 -0.67 -4.59
N ILE A 28 -4.39 -1.38 -4.69
CA ILE A 28 -5.54 -1.18 -3.80
C ILE A 28 -5.24 -1.87 -2.48
N VAL A 29 -5.30 -1.15 -1.36
CA VAL A 29 -5.01 -1.66 -0.02
C VAL A 29 -6.12 -1.33 0.96
N GLU A 30 -6.30 -2.20 1.94
CA GLU A 30 -7.08 -1.90 3.14
C GLU A 30 -6.16 -1.36 4.24
N PRO A 31 -6.64 -0.48 5.14
CA PRO A 31 -5.79 0.19 6.12
C PRO A 31 -5.06 -0.75 7.11
N HIS A 32 -5.56 -1.97 7.28
CA HIS A 32 -4.99 -2.96 8.20
C HIS A 32 -4.05 -3.95 7.50
N GLU A 33 -3.93 -3.90 6.17
CA GLU A 33 -2.99 -4.75 5.44
C GLU A 33 -1.55 -4.32 5.72
N THR A 34 -0.71 -5.29 6.06
CA THR A 34 0.71 -5.03 6.28
C THR A 34 1.44 -4.91 4.95
N LEU A 35 2.55 -4.16 4.93
CA LEU A 35 3.39 -4.08 3.74
C LEU A 35 3.86 -5.47 3.26
N ALA A 36 4.22 -6.36 4.19
CA ALA A 36 4.64 -7.72 3.84
C ALA A 36 3.53 -8.52 3.15
N HIS A 37 2.29 -8.40 3.62
CA HIS A 37 1.13 -9.01 2.98
C HIS A 37 0.92 -8.45 1.56
N VAL A 38 0.94 -7.12 1.41
CA VAL A 38 0.78 -6.45 0.11
C VAL A 38 1.88 -6.87 -0.87
N LEU A 39 3.14 -6.95 -0.44
CA LEU A 39 4.26 -7.37 -1.28
C LEU A 39 4.10 -8.81 -1.79
N ARG A 40 3.72 -9.75 -0.91
CA ARG A 40 3.58 -11.17 -1.28
C ARG A 40 2.33 -11.44 -2.10
N GLU A 41 1.17 -10.96 -1.66
CA GLU A 41 -0.11 -11.34 -2.23
C GLU A 41 -0.51 -10.46 -3.43
N LYS A 42 -0.22 -9.16 -3.38
CA LYS A 42 -0.67 -8.20 -4.41
C LYS A 42 0.39 -7.90 -5.45
N ILE A 43 1.66 -7.83 -5.03
CA ILE A 43 2.79 -7.54 -5.93
C ILE A 43 3.52 -8.83 -6.35
N GLN A 44 3.18 -9.99 -5.76
CA GLN A 44 3.74 -11.32 -6.08
C GLN A 44 5.26 -11.41 -5.88
N LEU A 45 5.81 -10.66 -4.93
CA LEU A 45 7.22 -10.75 -4.52
C LEU A 45 7.36 -11.76 -3.38
N THR A 46 7.38 -13.05 -3.76
CA THR A 46 7.29 -14.19 -2.83
C THR A 46 8.63 -14.64 -2.21
N GLY A 47 9.77 -14.17 -2.74
CA GLY A 47 11.10 -14.47 -2.21
C GLY A 47 11.54 -13.66 -0.99
N THR A 48 10.59 -13.06 -0.26
CA THR A 48 10.82 -12.09 0.83
C THR A 48 11.00 -12.71 2.20
#